data_AF-A0A662DJ27-F1
#
_entry.id   AF-A0A662DJ27-F1
#
_cell.length_a   1.000
_cell.length_b   1.000
_cell.length_c   1.000
_cell.angle_alpha   90.00
_cell.angle_beta   90.00
_cell.angle_gamma   90.00
#
_symmetry.space_group_name_H-M   'P 1'
#
loop_
_entity.id
_entity.type
_entity.pdbx_description
1 polymer ?
#
loop_
_entity_poly.entity_id
_entity_poly.type
_entity_poly.pdbx_seq_one_letter_code
_entity_poly.pdbx_strand_id
1 'polypeptide(L)' 'MAFATDALSVDPIGDKEMMIHHTLLGEGLPIIENLANLVQIRKDRFLFIALPLKIKDGDAAPCRAIAVEEEVQAHY' A
#
# COMPACT_ATOMS: atom_id res chain seq x y z
N MET A 1 3.61 4.10 9.38
CA MET A 1 2.71 2.96 9.12
C MET A 1 1.79 3.37 7.97
N ALA A 2 1.29 2.44 7.16
CA ALA A 2 0.45 2.72 6.00
C ALA A 2 -0.60 1.61 5.86
N PHE A 3 -1.69 1.89 5.13
CA PHE A 3 -2.69 0.90 4.74
C PHE A 3 -2.56 0.62 3.24
N ALA A 4 -2.68 -0.65 2.83
CA ALA A 4 -2.56 -1.03 1.43
C ALA A 4 -3.58 -2.09 1.04
N THR A 5 -4.12 -2.00 -0.17
CA THR A 5 -5.14 -2.91 -0.71
C THR A 5 -4.89 -3.21 -2.18
N ASP A 6 -5.33 -4.39 -2.64
CA ASP A 6 -5.45 -4.76 -4.06
C ASP A 6 -6.75 -4.29 -4.70
N ALA A 7 -7.63 -3.65 -3.93
CA ALA A 7 -8.82 -3.00 -4.45
C ALA A 7 -8.51 -1.67 -5.15
N LEU A 8 -9.47 -1.19 -5.97
CA LEU A 8 -9.42 0.12 -6.62
C LEU A 8 -9.45 1.28 -5.62
N SER A 9 -10.05 1.06 -4.45
CA SER A 9 -10.30 2.05 -3.41
C SER A 9 -10.35 1.35 -2.05
N VAL A 10 -9.93 2.01 -0.97
CA VAL A 10 -10.21 1.53 0.40
C VAL A 10 -11.67 1.72 0.82
N ASP A 11 -12.36 2.69 0.22
CA ASP A 11 -13.79 2.91 0.39
C ASP A 11 -14.62 2.16 -0.68
N PRO A 12 -15.86 1.74 -0.37
CA PRO A 12 -16.76 1.14 -1.35
C PRO A 12 -16.97 2.01 -2.59
N ILE A 13 -17.08 1.38 -3.76
CA ILE A 13 -17.32 2.10 -5.01
C ILE A 13 -18.66 2.85 -4.92
N GLY A 14 -18.61 4.17 -5.18
CA GLY A 14 -19.78 5.03 -5.16
C GLY A 14 -20.07 5.65 -3.79
N ASP A 15 -19.28 5.33 -2.76
CA ASP A 15 -19.30 6.09 -1.52
C ASP A 15 -18.77 7.51 -1.77
N LYS A 16 -19.54 8.52 -1.37
CA LYS A 16 -19.19 9.93 -1.51
C LYS A 16 -18.62 10.52 -0.24
N GLU A 17 -18.81 9.84 0.90
CA GLU A 17 -18.37 10.31 2.20
C GLU A 17 -16.91 9.96 2.47
N MET A 18 -16.36 8.94 1.78
CA MET A 18 -14.93 8.57 1.83
C MET A 18 -14.43 8.41 3.27
N MET A 19 -15.25 7.81 4.13
CA MET A 19 -15.04 7.79 5.58
C MET A 19 -13.75 7.04 5.95
N ILE A 20 -13.42 5.97 5.21
CA ILE A 20 -12.19 5.19 5.45
C ILE A 20 -10.97 6.02 5.06
N HIS A 21 -10.98 6.69 3.90
CA HIS A 21 -9.93 7.63 3.53
C HIS A 21 -9.72 8.71 4.58
N HIS A 22 -10.79 9.39 5.02
CA HIS A 22 -10.69 10.46 6.01
C HIS A 22 -10.13 9.97 7.35
N THR A 23 -10.55 8.79 7.80
CA THR A 23 -10.04 8.20 9.04
C THR A 23 -8.54 7.88 8.91
N LEU A 24 -8.11 7.23 7.83
CA LEU A 24 -6.71 6.83 7.64
C LEU A 24 -5.79 8.04 7.43
N LEU A 25 -6.16 8.95 6.53
CA LEU A 25 -5.35 10.13 6.20
C LEU A 25 -5.36 11.15 7.35
N GLY A 26 -6.45 11.25 8.12
CA GLY A 26 -6.53 12.08 9.32
C GLY A 26 -5.53 11.69 10.40
N GLU A 27 -5.21 10.39 10.49
CA GLU A 27 -4.15 9.84 11.37
C GLU A 27 -2.76 9.86 10.71
N GLY A 28 -2.63 10.46 9.52
CA GLY A 28 -1.37 10.54 8.78
C GLY A 28 -0.90 9.20 8.20
N LEU A 29 -1.79 8.22 8.03
CA LEU A 29 -1.48 6.93 7.41
C LEU A 29 -1.65 7.03 5.88
N PRO A 30 -0.59 6.88 5.09
CA PRO A 30 -0.72 6.84 3.64
C PRO A 30 -1.51 5.60 3.19
N ILE A 31 -2.21 5.75 2.06
CA ILE A 31 -3.00 4.70 1.43
C ILE A 31 -2.33 4.27 0.13
N ILE A 32 -2.24 2.95 -0.10
CA ILE A 32 -1.77 2.37 -1.36
C ILE A 32 -2.88 1.48 -1.91
N GLU A 33 -3.30 1.74 -3.15
CA GLU A 33 -4.40 1.04 -3.81
C GLU A 33 -3.90 0.35 -5.08
N ASN A 34 -4.73 -0.54 -5.64
CA ASN A 34 -4.44 -1.25 -6.87
C ASN A 34 -3.18 -2.13 -6.81
N LEU A 35 -2.85 -2.68 -5.64
CA LEU A 35 -1.80 -3.68 -5.55
C LEU A 35 -2.18 -4.92 -6.36
N ALA A 36 -1.15 -5.63 -6.82
CA ALA A 36 -1.30 -6.86 -7.57
C ALA A 36 -0.35 -7.91 -7.01
N ASN A 37 -0.60 -9.18 -7.35
CA ASN A 37 0.26 -10.32 -7.00
C ASN A 37 0.42 -10.58 -5.49
N LEU A 38 -0.52 -10.12 -4.65
CA LEU A 38 -0.46 -10.36 -3.20
C LEU A 38 -0.39 -11.85 -2.85
N VAL A 39 -1.02 -12.70 -3.65
CA VAL A 39 -0.97 -14.18 -3.53
C VAL A 39 0.43 -14.78 -3.70
N GLN A 40 1.40 -14.02 -4.22
CA GLN A 40 2.78 -14.47 -4.39
C GLN A 40 3.65 -14.21 -3.14
N ILE A 41 3.18 -13.41 -2.19
CA ILE A 41 3.87 -13.14 -0.93
C ILE A 41 3.79 -14.40 -0.07
N ARG A 42 4.95 -14.88 0.41
CA ARG A 42 5.11 -16.13 1.15
C ARG A 42 5.28 -15.93 2.65
N LYS A 43 5.70 -14.73 3.07
CA LYS A 43 5.95 -14.37 4.46
C LYS A 43 4.91 -13.38 5.00
N ASP A 44 4.54 -13.55 6.26
CA ASP A 44 3.71 -12.59 6.99
C ASP A 44 4.42 -11.24 7.22
N ARG A 45 5.75 -11.25 7.21
CA ARG A 45 6.59 -10.06 7.39
C ARG A 45 7.62 -9.99 6.28
N PHE A 46 7.62 -8.87 5.59
CA PHE A 46 8.52 -8.56 4.48
C PHE A 46 8.74 -7.04 4.44
N LEU A 47 9.74 -6.60 3.69
CA LEU A 47 9.94 -5.18 3.44
C LEU A 47 9.03 -4.75 2.29
N PHE A 48 8.07 -3.88 2.58
CA PHE A 48 7.22 -3.25 1.57
C PHE A 48 7.79 -1.89 1.17
N ILE A 49 7.91 -1.65 -0.12
CA ILE A 49 8.43 -0.39 -0.68
C ILE A 49 7.43 0.14 -1.71
N ALA A 50 6.90 1.33 -1.47
CA ALA A 50 5.99 2.03 -2.37
C ALA A 50 6.36 3.53 -2.38
N LEU A 51 7.35 3.89 -3.21
CA LEU A 51 7.86 5.25 -3.27
C LEU A 51 7.08 6.06 -4.32
N PRO A 52 6.28 7.07 -3.93
CA PRO A 52 5.55 7.90 -4.88
C PRO A 52 6.52 8.81 -5.66
N LEU A 53 6.09 9.26 -6.84
CA LEU A 53 6.76 10.36 -7.52
C LEU A 53 6.70 11.63 -6.66
N LYS A 54 7.79 12.41 -6.66
CA LYS A 54 7.85 13.67 -5.92
C LYS A 54 7.16 14.79 -6.71
N ILE A 55 5.83 14.77 -6.70
CA ILE A 55 4.99 15.78 -7.33
C ILE A 55 4.79 16.93 -6.34
N LYS A 56 5.15 18.15 -6.74
CA LYS A 56 4.94 19.34 -5.90
C LYS A 56 3.43 19.57 -5.76
N ASP A 57 2.97 19.78 -4.52
CA ASP A 57 1.57 20.03 -4.16
C ASP A 57 0.58 18.96 -4.67
N GLY A 58 1.07 17.73 -4.90
CA GLY A 58 0.25 16.61 -5.36
C GLY A 58 -0.39 15.84 -4.20
N ASP A 59 -1.67 15.49 -4.35
CA ASP A 59 -2.42 14.70 -3.35
C ASP A 59 -2.05 13.22 -3.37
N ALA A 60 -1.67 12.71 -4.55
CA ALA A 60 -1.24 11.34 -4.76
C ALA A 60 -0.28 11.23 -5.96
N ALA A 61 0.40 10.09 -6.08
CA ALA A 61 1.22 9.78 -7.24
C ALA A 61 1.28 8.26 -7.46
N PRO A 62 1.43 7.80 -8.72
CA PRO A 62 1.72 6.40 -9.00
C PRO A 62 3.07 6.01 -8.39
N CYS A 63 3.22 4.73 -8.06
CA CYS A 63 4.48 4.14 -7.62
C CYS A 63 4.69 2.76 -8.20
N ARG A 64 5.92 2.26 -8.12
CA ARG A 64 6.22 0.83 -8.30
C ARG A 64 6.27 0.18 -6.94
N ALA A 65 5.14 -0.36 -6.48
CA ALA A 65 5.08 -1.11 -5.24
C ALA A 65 5.81 -2.46 -5.40
N ILE A 66 6.69 -2.80 -4.44
CA ILE A 66 7.40 -4.07 -4.39
C ILE A 66 7.42 -4.63 -2.96
N ALA A 67 7.47 -5.95 -2.87
CA ALA A 67 7.75 -6.70 -1.64
C ALA A 67 9.14 -7.34 -1.77
N VAL A 68 9.96 -7.21 -0.74
CA VAL A 68 11.27 -7.87 -0.63
C VAL A 68 11.20 -8.88 0.50
N GLU A 69 11.30 -10.16 0.15
CA GLU A 69 11.35 -11.28 1.10
C GLU A 69 12.81 -11.72 1.26
N GLU A 70 13.34 -11.69 2.48
CA GLU A 70 14.69 -12.22 2.73
C GLU A 70 14.74 -13.74 2.48
N GLU A 71 15.81 -14.26 1.91
CA GLU A 71 16.02 -15.71 1.90
C GLU A 71 16.38 -16.19 3.31
N VAL A 72 15.73 -17.25 3.77
CA VAL A 72 16.23 -17.97 4.96
C VAL A 72 17.47 -18.74 4.48
N GLN A 73 18.66 -18.28 4.85
CA GLN A 73 19.84 -19.13 4.74
C GLN A 73 19.64 -20.33 5.67
N ALA A 74 19.35 -21.49 5.09
CA ALA A 74 19.42 -22.75 5.81
C ALA A 74 20.90 -22.99 6.14
N HIS A 75 21.30 -22.64 7.36
CA HIS A 75 22.58 -23.07 7.92
C HIS A 75 22.50 -24.60 8.12
N TYR A 76 23.17 -25.34 7.25
CA TYR A 76 23.51 -26.76 7.44
C TYR A 76 24.65 -26.91 8.44
#